data_AF-A0A0Q5ZF09-F1
#
_entry.id   AF-A0A0Q5ZF09-F1
#
_cell.length_a   1.000
_cell.length_b   1.000
_cell.length_c   1.000
_cell.angle_alpha   90.00
_cell.angle_beta   90.00
_cell.angle_gamma   90.00
#
_symmetry.space_group_name_H-M   'P 1'
#
loop_
_entity.id
_entity.type
_entity.pdbx_description
1 polymer ?
#
loop_
_entity_poly.entity_id
_entity_poly.type
_entity_poly.pdbx_seq_one_letter_code
_entity_poly.pdbx_strand_id
1 'polypeptide(L)'
;MKKYLLFIDTETTGKPKNWNLPYSATDQWPSAVQLAWVLSDENGVEINRENFYIDVEDVKISVQSMRVHGIKKEFLKENGKDRSWVLNKLKDEILRYQPLIIGHFTEFDIHTLSCDYYRAGLENPFSHSGFYCTMLKSEDYVLNPEIKHLRLSQLYQYLFDSKMENSHNAIIDAEATSKCFFEIYRRGEISEDNFQNMHQKIICKLKF
;
A
#
# COMPACT_ATOMS: atom_id res chain seq x y z
N MET A 1 -19.80 0.40 -5.34
CA MET A 1 -18.33 0.51 -5.56
C MET A 1 -17.99 1.94 -5.97
N LYS A 2 -16.87 2.50 -5.49
CA LYS A 2 -16.39 3.83 -5.90
C LYS A 2 -16.06 3.84 -7.40
N LYS A 3 -16.21 5.00 -8.04
CA LYS A 3 -15.88 5.19 -9.47
C LYS A 3 -14.38 5.08 -9.76
N TYR A 4 -13.55 5.40 -8.79
CA TYR A 4 -12.09 5.38 -8.95
C TYR A 4 -11.48 4.46 -7.90
N LEU A 5 -10.46 3.72 -8.30
CA LEU A 5 -9.73 2.78 -7.47
C LEU A 5 -8.24 3.15 -7.54
N LEU A 6 -7.58 3.25 -6.38
CA LEU A 6 -6.16 3.57 -6.28
C LEU A 6 -5.46 2.41 -5.59
N PHE A 7 -4.68 1.66 -6.35
CA PHE A 7 -3.86 0.55 -5.86
C PHE A 7 -2.51 1.10 -5.42
N ILE A 8 -2.19 1.00 -4.14
CA ILE A 8 -1.00 1.59 -3.52
C ILE A 8 -0.14 0.51 -2.90
N ASP A 9 1.18 0.72 -2.97
CA ASP A 9 2.16 -0.10 -2.27
C ASP A 9 3.38 0.74 -1.91
N THR A 10 4.09 0.35 -0.85
CA THR A 10 5.30 1.02 -0.39
C THR A 10 6.43 0.04 -0.08
N GLU A 11 7.64 0.40 -0.53
CA GLU A 11 8.86 -0.14 0.09
C GLU A 11 9.31 0.79 1.18
N THR A 12 9.78 0.24 2.31
CA THR A 12 9.97 1.03 3.53
C THR A 12 11.33 0.79 4.18
N THR A 13 11.79 1.77 4.96
CA THR A 13 13.08 1.70 5.68
C THR A 13 13.14 0.54 6.69
N GLY A 14 12.01 -0.03 7.10
CA GLY A 14 11.93 -1.00 8.20
C GLY A 14 10.52 -1.50 8.43
N LYS A 15 10.33 -2.19 9.55
CA LYS A 15 9.00 -2.53 10.07
C LYS A 15 8.65 -1.59 11.23
N PRO A 16 7.37 -1.43 11.58
CA PRO A 16 6.99 -0.67 12.77
C PRO A 16 7.58 -1.31 14.01
N LYS A 17 8.14 -0.50 14.91
CA LYS A 17 8.62 -0.95 16.22
C LYS A 17 7.45 -1.25 17.15
N ASN A 18 6.38 -0.47 17.05
CA ASN A 18 5.19 -0.63 17.86
C ASN A 18 3.92 -0.20 17.11
N TRP A 19 3.12 -1.18 16.70
CA TRP A 19 1.83 -0.98 16.02
C TRP A 19 0.77 -0.27 16.87
N ASN A 20 0.95 -0.21 18.19
CA ASN A 20 -0.04 0.37 19.09
C ASN A 20 0.09 1.89 19.23
N LEU A 21 1.09 2.52 18.61
CA LEU A 21 1.33 3.95 18.72
C LEU A 21 0.76 4.71 17.51
N PRO A 22 0.32 5.96 17.69
CA PRO A 22 -0.19 6.78 16.58
C PRO A 22 0.92 7.05 15.55
N TYR A 23 0.56 7.40 14.32
CA TYR A 23 1.51 7.73 13.25
C TYR A 23 2.40 8.94 13.59
N SER A 24 1.96 9.81 14.52
CA SER A 24 2.74 10.93 15.03
C SER A 24 3.95 10.52 15.89
N ALA A 25 4.00 9.27 16.37
CA ALA A 25 5.17 8.69 17.03
C ALA A 25 6.22 8.29 15.97
N THR A 26 6.84 9.29 15.34
CA THR A 26 7.67 9.12 14.14
C THR A 26 8.90 8.23 14.33
N ASP A 27 9.37 8.03 15.54
CA ASP A 27 10.49 7.13 15.87
C ASP A 27 10.07 5.64 15.90
N GLN A 28 8.76 5.37 15.85
CA GLN A 28 8.15 4.03 15.97
C GLN A 28 7.73 3.45 14.63
N TRP A 29 7.60 4.29 13.61
CA TRP A 29 7.16 3.92 12.27
C TRP A 29 8.32 4.03 11.27
N PRO A 30 8.37 3.19 10.23
CA PRO A 30 9.31 3.37 9.14
C PRO A 30 8.93 4.60 8.29
N SER A 31 9.73 4.87 7.24
CA SER A 31 9.44 5.83 6.19
C SER A 31 9.43 5.11 4.85
N ALA A 32 8.65 5.56 3.88
CA ALA A 32 8.66 5.01 2.54
C ALA A 32 9.95 5.41 1.80
N VAL A 33 10.62 4.42 1.19
CA VAL A 33 11.76 4.61 0.27
C VAL A 33 11.34 4.49 -1.19
N GLN A 34 10.23 3.80 -1.44
CA GLN A 34 9.53 3.78 -2.72
C GLN A 34 8.04 3.89 -2.42
N LEU A 35 7.35 4.71 -3.21
CA LEU A 35 5.90 4.80 -3.21
C LEU A 35 5.43 4.71 -4.66
N ALA A 36 4.51 3.78 -4.91
CA ALA A 36 3.90 3.62 -6.21
C ALA A 36 2.40 3.47 -6.07
N TRP A 37 1.69 3.91 -7.11
CA TRP A 37 0.27 3.64 -7.21
C TRP A 37 -0.20 3.55 -8.66
N VAL A 38 -1.30 2.82 -8.83
CA VAL A 38 -2.06 2.70 -10.08
C VAL A 38 -3.47 3.20 -9.82
N LEU A 39 -3.88 4.23 -10.55
CA LEU A 39 -5.24 4.75 -10.53
C LEU A 39 -6.01 4.14 -11.71
N SER A 40 -7.15 3.53 -11.43
CA SER A 40 -8.07 3.02 -12.46
C SER A 40 -9.49 3.53 -12.25
N ASP A 41 -10.30 3.40 -13.29
CA ASP A 41 -11.74 3.45 -13.17
C ASP A 41 -12.31 2.14 -12.56
N GLU A 42 -13.63 2.09 -12.41
CA GLU A 42 -14.36 0.94 -11.87
C GLU A 42 -14.32 -0.30 -12.79
N ASN A 43 -13.95 -0.14 -14.05
CA ASN A 43 -13.86 -1.23 -15.05
C ASN A 43 -12.43 -1.78 -15.18
N GLY A 44 -11.47 -1.22 -14.43
CA GLY A 44 -10.06 -1.59 -14.49
C GLY A 44 -9.28 -0.96 -15.63
N VAL A 45 -9.82 0.11 -16.24
CA VAL A 45 -9.05 0.92 -17.19
C VAL A 45 -8.13 1.84 -16.40
N GLU A 46 -6.82 1.72 -16.63
CA GLU A 46 -5.81 2.59 -16.02
C GLU A 46 -5.97 4.04 -16.50
N ILE A 47 -6.03 4.95 -15.52
CA ILE A 47 -6.11 6.40 -15.73
C ILE A 47 -4.74 7.04 -15.52
N ASN A 48 -4.04 6.63 -14.47
CA ASN A 48 -2.73 7.14 -14.13
C ASN A 48 -1.88 6.09 -13.41
N ARG A 49 -0.57 6.26 -13.49
CA ARG A 49 0.42 5.41 -12.85
C ARG A 49 1.61 6.25 -12.44
N GLU A 50 2.01 6.10 -11.20
CA GLU A 50 3.14 6.83 -10.65
C GLU A 50 4.05 5.90 -9.85
N ASN A 51 5.34 6.15 -9.91
CA ASN A 51 6.37 5.37 -9.22
C ASN A 51 7.52 6.30 -8.82
N PHE A 52 7.67 6.53 -7.52
CA PHE A 52 8.68 7.42 -6.99
C PHE A 52 9.55 6.72 -5.96
N TYR A 53 10.85 6.96 -6.06
CA TYR A 53 11.78 6.75 -4.96
C TYR A 53 11.83 8.02 -4.11
N ILE A 54 11.92 7.88 -2.80
CA ILE A 54 11.92 8.99 -1.85
C ILE A 54 13.29 9.05 -1.18
N ASP A 55 13.93 10.22 -1.22
CA ASP A 55 15.15 10.43 -0.45
C ASP A 55 14.82 10.63 1.03
N VAL A 56 15.33 9.73 1.87
CA VAL A 56 15.04 9.65 3.31
C VAL A 56 16.31 9.81 4.14
N GLU A 57 17.03 10.92 3.96
CA GLU A 57 18.29 11.17 4.67
C GLU A 57 18.14 11.15 6.21
N ASP A 58 16.95 11.47 6.71
CA ASP A 58 16.57 11.54 8.12
C ASP A 58 16.25 10.17 8.77
N VAL A 59 16.09 9.09 7.99
CA VAL A 59 15.70 7.77 8.51
C VAL A 59 16.64 6.67 8.01
N LYS A 60 17.13 5.85 8.93
CA LYS A 60 18.03 4.73 8.59
C LYS A 60 17.25 3.56 7.98
N ILE A 61 17.67 3.14 6.78
CA ILE A 61 17.21 1.88 6.16
C ILE A 61 17.82 0.69 6.89
N SER A 62 16.99 -0.24 7.33
CA SER A 62 17.42 -1.48 7.97
C SER A 62 18.06 -2.43 6.95
N VAL A 63 19.05 -3.21 7.40
CA VAL A 63 19.69 -4.23 6.54
C VAL A 63 18.67 -5.25 6.06
N GLN A 64 17.65 -5.56 6.87
CA GLN A 64 16.60 -6.50 6.48
C GLN A 64 15.76 -5.95 5.34
N SER A 65 15.27 -4.71 5.42
CA SER A 65 14.49 -4.08 4.34
C SER A 65 15.32 -3.97 3.06
N MET A 66 16.57 -3.51 3.16
CA MET A 66 17.47 -3.42 2.01
C MET A 66 17.71 -4.78 1.33
N ARG A 67 17.75 -5.89 2.09
CA ARG A 67 17.84 -7.24 1.50
C ARG A 67 16.56 -7.69 0.79
N VAL A 68 15.41 -7.16 1.21
CA VAL A 68 14.10 -7.49 0.64
C VAL A 68 13.90 -6.74 -0.69
N HIS A 69 14.03 -5.41 -0.69
CA HIS A 69 13.73 -4.57 -1.86
C HIS A 69 14.97 -4.13 -2.67
N GLY A 70 16.19 -4.34 -2.17
CA GLY A 70 17.43 -4.00 -2.88
C GLY A 70 17.79 -2.50 -2.96
N ILE A 71 16.84 -1.60 -2.71
CA ILE A 71 17.06 -0.14 -2.67
C ILE A 71 18.10 0.28 -1.62
N LYS A 72 19.16 0.95 -2.07
CA LYS A 72 20.27 1.46 -1.24
C LYS A 72 20.18 2.95 -1.03
N LYS A 73 20.84 3.46 0.02
CA LYS A 73 20.87 4.90 0.33
C LYS A 73 21.49 5.72 -0.80
N GLU A 74 22.56 5.22 -1.41
CA GLU A 74 23.26 5.91 -2.51
C GLU A 74 22.34 6.07 -3.72
N PHE A 75 21.54 5.03 -4.03
CA PHE A 75 20.55 5.08 -5.09
C PHE A 75 19.47 6.13 -4.82
N LEU A 76 18.95 6.21 -3.59
CA LEU A 76 17.95 7.21 -3.20
C LEU A 76 18.50 8.63 -3.27
N LYS A 77 19.77 8.84 -2.92
CA LYS A 77 20.39 10.17 -3.02
C LYS A 77 20.47 10.68 -4.46
N GLU A 78 20.68 9.77 -5.41
CA GLU A 78 20.81 10.11 -6.84
C GLU A 78 19.46 10.17 -7.57
N ASN A 79 18.52 9.29 -7.20
CA ASN A 79 17.27 9.06 -7.95
C ASN A 79 16.00 9.44 -7.19
N GLY A 80 16.12 9.61 -5.87
CA GLY A 80 15.01 9.94 -4.98
C GLY A 80 14.50 11.35 -5.19
N LYS A 81 13.23 11.54 -4.86
CA LYS A 81 12.55 12.82 -4.83
C LYS A 81 12.34 13.27 -3.40
N ASP A 82 12.12 14.57 -3.23
CA ASP A 82 11.71 15.13 -1.95
C ASP A 82 10.42 14.47 -1.46
N ARG A 83 10.41 14.08 -0.18
CA ARG A 83 9.27 13.44 0.48
C ARG A 83 8.01 14.29 0.33
N SER A 84 8.09 15.59 0.60
CA SER A 84 6.92 16.47 0.58
C SER A 84 6.34 16.60 -0.84
N TRP A 85 7.20 16.65 -1.86
CA TRP A 85 6.77 16.68 -3.26
C TRP A 85 6.01 15.40 -3.64
N VAL A 86 6.55 14.22 -3.33
CA VAL A 86 5.90 12.93 -3.64
C VAL A 86 4.57 12.78 -2.89
N LEU A 87 4.54 13.14 -1.60
CA LEU A 87 3.31 13.08 -0.81
C LEU A 87 2.23 14.04 -1.31
N ASN A 88 2.60 15.27 -1.72
CA ASN A 88 1.62 16.19 -2.31
C ASN A 88 1.03 15.65 -3.63
N LYS A 89 1.83 14.95 -4.45
CA LYS A 89 1.32 14.27 -5.65
C LYS A 89 0.23 13.24 -5.31
N LEU A 90 0.49 12.38 -4.34
CA LEU A 90 -0.50 11.39 -3.88
C LEU A 90 -1.74 12.08 -3.29
N LYS A 91 -1.56 13.11 -2.45
CA LYS A 91 -2.66 13.91 -1.88
C LYS A 91 -3.54 14.50 -2.97
N ASP A 92 -2.94 15.13 -3.98
CA ASP A 92 -3.68 15.75 -5.09
C ASP A 92 -4.53 14.72 -5.84
N GLU A 93 -4.01 13.50 -6.07
CA GLU A 93 -4.80 12.44 -6.70
C GLU A 93 -5.93 11.91 -5.82
N ILE A 94 -5.68 11.72 -4.53
CA ILE A 94 -6.73 11.29 -3.58
C ILE A 94 -7.85 12.33 -3.52
N LEU A 95 -7.52 13.63 -3.43
CA LEU A 95 -8.51 14.70 -3.36
C LEU A 95 -9.28 14.84 -4.68
N ARG A 96 -8.59 14.72 -5.82
CA ARG A 96 -9.19 14.86 -7.15
C ARG A 96 -10.16 13.73 -7.49
N TYR A 97 -9.79 12.49 -7.20
CA TYR A 97 -10.55 11.31 -7.62
C TYR A 97 -11.40 10.69 -6.50
N GLN A 98 -11.10 10.99 -5.24
CA GLN A 98 -11.75 10.40 -4.06
C GLN A 98 -11.87 8.86 -4.16
N PRO A 99 -10.77 8.15 -4.51
CA PRO A 99 -10.81 6.75 -4.86
C PRO A 99 -11.09 5.86 -3.64
N LEU A 100 -11.43 4.60 -3.92
CA LEU A 100 -11.19 3.53 -2.95
C LEU A 100 -9.69 3.20 -2.97
N ILE A 101 -9.02 3.29 -1.82
CA ILE A 101 -7.61 2.97 -1.68
C ILE A 101 -7.45 1.47 -1.36
N ILE A 102 -6.63 0.78 -2.15
CA ILE A 102 -6.50 -0.67 -2.15
C ILE A 102 -5.02 -1.03 -2.07
N GLY A 103 -4.66 -1.96 -1.19
CA GLY A 103 -3.30 -2.48 -1.07
C GLY A 103 -3.30 -3.96 -0.68
N HIS A 104 -2.12 -4.57 -0.66
CA HIS A 104 -1.91 -5.90 -0.10
C HIS A 104 -1.18 -5.79 1.24
N PHE A 105 -1.99 -5.53 2.29
CA PHE A 105 -1.60 -5.06 3.63
C PHE A 105 -1.76 -3.53 3.82
N THR A 106 -2.84 -2.97 3.28
CA THR A 106 -3.20 -1.54 3.30
C THR A 106 -2.99 -0.82 4.63
N GLU A 107 -3.28 -1.48 5.76
CA GLU A 107 -3.04 -0.90 7.09
C GLU A 107 -1.59 -0.43 7.27
N PHE A 108 -0.62 -1.20 6.79
CA PHE A 108 0.80 -0.89 6.89
C PHE A 108 1.18 0.32 6.05
N ASP A 109 0.76 0.35 4.78
CA ASP A 109 1.04 1.45 3.86
C ASP A 109 0.45 2.76 4.38
N ILE A 110 -0.81 2.73 4.82
CA ILE A 110 -1.50 3.93 5.31
C ILE A 110 -0.85 4.45 6.58
N HIS A 111 -0.45 3.62 7.54
CA HIS A 111 0.27 4.10 8.72
C HIS A 111 1.64 4.69 8.36
N THR A 112 2.39 4.03 7.49
CA THR A 112 3.72 4.49 7.05
C THR A 112 3.62 5.85 6.37
N LEU A 113 2.71 5.98 5.41
CA LEU A 113 2.48 7.23 4.69
C LEU A 113 1.91 8.32 5.60
N SER A 114 0.99 7.98 6.50
CA SER A 114 0.48 8.93 7.51
C SER A 114 1.60 9.49 8.38
N CYS A 115 2.58 8.65 8.75
CA CYS A 115 3.75 9.07 9.48
C CYS A 115 4.65 9.99 8.62
N ASP A 116 4.83 9.67 7.34
CA ASP A 116 5.58 10.53 6.42
C ASP A 116 4.91 11.88 6.15
N TYR A 117 3.57 11.94 6.06
CA TYR A 117 2.82 13.20 6.04
C TYR A 117 3.09 14.01 7.30
N TYR A 118 3.06 13.37 8.48
CA TYR A 118 3.36 14.04 9.75
C TYR A 118 4.81 14.56 9.80
N ARG A 119 5.81 13.76 9.37
CA ARG A 119 7.22 14.18 9.26
C ARG A 119 7.39 15.38 8.33
N ALA A 120 6.65 15.42 7.24
CA ALA A 120 6.69 16.49 6.26
C ALA A 120 5.89 17.75 6.70
N GLY A 121 5.19 17.70 7.83
CA GLY A 121 4.29 18.79 8.26
C GLY A 121 3.11 19.00 7.31
N LEU A 122 2.69 17.94 6.60
CA LEU A 122 1.60 17.95 5.64
C LEU A 122 0.33 17.35 6.24
N GLU A 123 -0.82 17.87 5.82
CA GLU A 123 -2.12 17.31 6.19
C GLU A 123 -2.31 15.93 5.56
N ASN A 124 -2.79 14.99 6.38
CA ASN A 124 -3.05 13.61 5.99
C ASN A 124 -4.35 13.50 5.16
N PRO A 125 -4.30 13.03 3.88
CA PRO A 125 -5.47 12.96 3.01
C PRO A 125 -6.36 11.72 3.26
N PHE A 126 -5.98 10.83 4.17
CA PHE A 126 -6.63 9.52 4.33
C PHE A 126 -7.90 9.54 5.20
N SER A 127 -8.15 10.62 5.96
CA SER A 127 -9.23 10.71 6.96
C SER A 127 -10.64 10.41 6.43
N HIS A 128 -10.89 10.64 5.14
CA HIS A 128 -12.19 10.41 4.49
C HIS A 128 -12.13 9.37 3.36
N SER A 129 -11.04 8.62 3.29
CA SER A 129 -10.83 7.63 2.25
C SER A 129 -11.56 6.31 2.56
N GLY A 130 -12.03 5.65 1.50
CA GLY A 130 -12.42 4.24 1.58
C GLY A 130 -11.17 3.37 1.52
N PHE A 131 -11.18 2.22 2.20
CA PHE A 131 -10.06 1.27 2.21
C PHE A 131 -10.52 -0.15 1.90
N TYR A 132 -9.71 -0.88 1.15
CA TYR A 132 -9.83 -2.31 0.95
C TYR A 132 -8.45 -2.97 1.02
N CYS A 133 -8.39 -4.22 1.49
CA CYS A 133 -7.13 -4.94 1.65
C CYS A 133 -7.24 -6.35 1.07
N THR A 134 -6.50 -6.61 -0.01
CA THR A 134 -6.50 -7.93 -0.66
C THR A 134 -5.85 -9.01 0.22
N MET A 135 -4.92 -8.64 1.11
CA MET A 135 -4.36 -9.55 2.12
C MET A 135 -5.44 -10.05 3.09
N LEU A 136 -6.29 -9.17 3.59
CA LEU A 136 -7.38 -9.59 4.48
C LEU A 136 -8.41 -10.45 3.73
N LYS A 137 -8.75 -10.08 2.49
CA LYS A 137 -9.60 -10.90 1.62
C LYS A 137 -8.99 -12.28 1.34
N SER A 138 -7.66 -12.39 1.31
CA SER A 138 -6.98 -13.64 1.02
C SER A 138 -7.18 -14.75 2.06
N GLU A 139 -7.69 -14.41 3.25
CA GLU A 139 -8.07 -15.37 4.30
C GLU A 139 -9.04 -16.43 3.75
N ASP A 140 -9.92 -16.05 2.81
CA ASP A 140 -10.90 -16.95 2.18
C ASP A 140 -10.25 -18.06 1.31
N TYR A 141 -8.98 -17.90 0.92
CA TYR A 141 -8.25 -18.85 0.09
C TYR A 141 -7.19 -19.65 0.86
N VAL A 142 -7.06 -19.44 2.17
CA VAL A 142 -6.05 -20.13 2.96
C VAL A 142 -6.47 -21.57 3.22
N LEU A 143 -5.65 -22.51 2.76
CA LEU A 143 -5.84 -23.95 3.01
C LEU A 143 -5.06 -24.45 4.25
N ASN A 144 -3.98 -23.76 4.63
CA ASN A 144 -3.17 -24.14 5.78
C ASN A 144 -3.65 -23.39 7.04
N PRO A 145 -4.19 -24.07 8.08
CA PRO A 145 -4.71 -23.42 9.29
C PRO A 145 -3.64 -22.68 10.12
N GLU A 146 -2.35 -22.91 9.89
CA GLU A 146 -1.26 -22.17 10.55
C GLU A 146 -1.02 -20.78 9.95
N ILE A 147 -1.54 -20.53 8.75
CA ILE A 147 -1.41 -19.26 8.04
C ILE A 147 -2.76 -18.55 8.15
N LYS A 148 -2.73 -17.24 8.43
CA LYS A 148 -3.97 -16.45 8.49
C LYS A 148 -4.29 -15.73 7.17
N HIS A 149 -3.25 -15.27 6.48
CA HIS A 149 -3.35 -14.52 5.24
C HIS A 149 -2.27 -14.96 4.27
N LEU A 150 -2.59 -14.96 2.98
CA LEU A 150 -1.61 -15.21 1.91
C LEU A 150 -0.75 -13.95 1.69
N ARG A 151 0.53 -14.15 1.36
CA ARG A 151 1.37 -13.10 0.77
C ARG A 151 0.87 -12.76 -0.63
N LEU A 152 1.24 -11.58 -1.15
CA LEU A 152 0.79 -11.14 -2.47
C LEU A 152 1.11 -12.14 -3.56
N SER A 153 2.35 -12.66 -3.58
CA SER A 153 2.78 -13.68 -4.54
C SER A 153 2.01 -15.00 -4.42
N GLN A 154 1.56 -15.37 -3.22
CA GLN A 154 0.75 -16.58 -3.00
C GLN A 154 -0.68 -16.37 -3.47
N LEU A 155 -1.28 -15.20 -3.17
CA LEU A 155 -2.59 -14.83 -3.68
C LEU A 155 -2.57 -14.77 -5.22
N TYR A 156 -1.56 -14.15 -5.80
CA TYR A 156 -1.38 -14.06 -7.24
C TYR A 156 -1.27 -15.45 -7.89
N GLN A 157 -0.42 -16.33 -7.34
CA GLN A 157 -0.32 -17.72 -7.80
C GLN A 157 -1.64 -18.47 -7.69
N TYR A 158 -2.39 -18.29 -6.60
CA TYR A 158 -3.70 -18.93 -6.44
C TYR A 158 -4.71 -18.46 -7.51
N LEU A 159 -4.72 -17.17 -7.82
CA LEU A 159 -5.70 -16.58 -8.74
C LEU A 159 -5.37 -16.86 -10.22
N PHE A 160 -4.08 -16.88 -10.59
CA PHE A 160 -3.64 -16.91 -11.99
C PHE A 160 -2.83 -18.15 -12.39
N ASP A 161 -2.63 -19.09 -11.47
CA ASP A 161 -1.75 -20.24 -11.64
C ASP A 161 -0.35 -19.88 -12.20
N SER A 162 0.14 -18.70 -11.83
CA SER A 162 1.41 -18.16 -12.31
C SER A 162 2.21 -17.49 -11.19
N LYS A 163 3.54 -17.59 -11.29
CA LYS A 163 4.44 -16.97 -10.31
C LYS A 163 4.55 -15.49 -10.60
N MET A 164 4.54 -14.72 -9.52
CA MET A 164 4.87 -13.31 -9.56
C MET A 164 6.39 -13.15 -9.68
N GLU A 165 6.84 -12.30 -10.60
CA GLU A 165 8.24 -11.97 -10.80
C GLU A 165 8.54 -10.59 -10.19
N ASN A 166 9.77 -10.39 -9.72
CA ASN A 166 10.26 -9.10 -9.23
C ASN A 166 9.41 -8.47 -8.10
N SER A 167 8.87 -9.31 -7.20
CA SER A 167 8.22 -8.85 -5.96
C SER A 167 9.17 -8.02 -5.10
N HIS A 168 8.61 -7.19 -4.23
CA HIS A 168 9.36 -6.21 -3.43
C HIS A 168 9.87 -5.02 -4.27
N ASN A 169 9.01 -4.61 -5.18
CA ASN A 169 9.10 -3.36 -5.93
C ASN A 169 7.69 -2.77 -5.96
N ALA A 170 7.52 -1.59 -5.35
CA ALA A 170 6.19 -1.04 -5.09
C ALA A 170 5.29 -0.95 -6.33
N ILE A 171 5.84 -0.63 -7.52
CA ILE A 171 4.99 -0.55 -8.72
C ILE A 171 4.51 -1.93 -9.21
N ILE A 172 5.36 -2.95 -9.09
CA ILE A 172 5.02 -4.32 -9.46
C ILE A 172 4.00 -4.89 -8.47
N ASP A 173 4.18 -4.58 -7.19
CA ASP A 173 3.30 -5.06 -6.12
C ASP A 173 1.94 -4.33 -6.18
N ALA A 174 1.90 -3.05 -6.52
CA ALA A 174 0.66 -2.31 -6.80
C ALA A 174 -0.09 -2.85 -8.04
N GLU A 175 0.62 -3.17 -9.13
CA GLU A 175 0.05 -3.82 -10.32
C GLU A 175 -0.53 -5.20 -10.01
N ALA A 176 0.23 -6.03 -9.29
CA ALA A 176 -0.21 -7.36 -8.90
C ALA A 176 -1.41 -7.28 -7.96
N THR A 177 -1.44 -6.31 -7.04
CA THR A 177 -2.60 -6.02 -6.19
C THR A 177 -3.82 -5.65 -7.03
N SER A 178 -3.66 -4.79 -8.05
CA SER A 178 -4.74 -4.43 -8.98
C SER A 178 -5.31 -5.64 -9.70
N LYS A 179 -4.45 -6.47 -10.30
CA LYS A 179 -4.83 -7.72 -10.97
C LYS A 179 -5.59 -8.65 -10.03
N CYS A 180 -5.05 -8.89 -8.83
CA CYS A 180 -5.70 -9.73 -7.82
C CYS A 180 -7.08 -9.19 -7.44
N PHE A 181 -7.20 -7.88 -7.19
CA PHE A 181 -8.48 -7.27 -6.84
C PHE A 181 -9.53 -7.46 -7.93
N PHE A 182 -9.19 -7.17 -9.19
CA PHE A 182 -10.13 -7.30 -10.30
C PHE A 182 -10.50 -8.75 -10.59
N GLU A 183 -9.59 -9.69 -10.39
CA GLU A 183 -9.91 -11.12 -10.54
C GLU A 183 -10.88 -11.60 -9.45
N ILE A 184 -10.67 -11.20 -8.19
CA ILE A 184 -11.61 -11.48 -7.09
C ILE A 184 -12.97 -10.83 -7.36
N TYR A 185 -12.96 -9.59 -7.88
CA TYR A 185 -14.18 -8.89 -8.28
C TYR A 185 -14.92 -9.63 -9.39
N ARG A 186 -14.21 -10.07 -10.44
CA ARG A 186 -14.76 -10.83 -11.58
C ARG A 186 -15.37 -12.17 -11.15
N ARG A 187 -14.84 -12.80 -10.09
CA ARG A 187 -15.39 -14.02 -9.49
C ARG A 187 -16.67 -13.76 -8.67
N GLY A 188 -17.07 -12.51 -8.47
CA GLY A 188 -18.24 -12.13 -7.66
C GLY A 188 -18.00 -12.20 -6.15
N GLU A 189 -16.74 -12.20 -5.71
CA GLU A 189 -16.36 -12.46 -4.32
C GLU A 189 -16.15 -11.18 -3.49
N ILE A 190 -16.39 -10.02 -4.09
CA ILE A 190 -16.42 -8.71 -3.42
C ILE A 190 -17.87 -8.22 -3.38
N SER A 191 -18.61 -8.62 -2.34
CA SER A 191 -19.94 -8.07 -2.04
C SER A 191 -19.85 -6.74 -1.28
N GLU A 192 -20.97 -6.02 -1.19
CA GLU A 192 -21.05 -4.81 -0.37
C GLU A 192 -20.75 -5.11 1.11
N ASP A 193 -21.27 -6.22 1.64
CA ASP A 193 -20.99 -6.65 3.01
C ASP A 193 -19.49 -6.98 3.22
N ASN A 194 -18.87 -7.65 2.24
CA ASN A 194 -17.43 -7.92 2.28
C ASN A 194 -16.63 -6.61 2.31
N PHE A 195 -16.99 -5.65 1.45
CA PHE A 195 -16.37 -4.34 1.41
C PHE A 195 -16.49 -3.61 2.75
N GLN A 196 -17.71 -3.50 3.30
CA GLN A 196 -17.94 -2.80 4.58
C GLN A 196 -17.16 -3.46 5.72
N ASN A 197 -17.16 -4.79 5.80
CA ASN A 197 -16.39 -5.53 6.80
C ASN A 197 -14.88 -5.23 6.68
N MET A 198 -14.34 -5.28 5.47
CA MET A 198 -12.91 -5.03 5.22
C MET A 198 -12.53 -3.60 5.57
N HIS A 199 -13.35 -2.63 5.18
CA HIS A 199 -13.15 -1.22 5.48
C HIS A 199 -13.13 -0.97 6.99
N GLN A 200 -14.09 -1.53 7.74
CA GLN A 200 -14.15 -1.40 9.20
C GLN A 200 -12.94 -2.06 9.90
N LYS A 201 -12.51 -3.24 9.44
CA LYS A 201 -11.29 -3.90 9.96
C LYS A 201 -10.05 -3.03 9.83
N ILE A 202 -9.96 -2.21 8.79
CA ILE A 202 -8.85 -1.28 8.56
C ILE A 202 -9.01 -0.03 9.43
N ILE A 203 -10.16 0.66 9.34
CA ILE A 203 -10.38 1.93 10.08
C ILE A 203 -10.20 1.75 11.59
N CYS A 204 -10.70 0.66 12.18
CA CYS A 204 -10.56 0.41 13.62
C CYS A 204 -9.10 0.32 14.10
N LYS A 205 -8.16 0.09 13.18
CA LYS A 205 -6.72 0.01 13.48
C LYS A 205 -5.95 1.26 13.04
N LEU A 206 -6.52 2.07 12.15
CA LEU A 206 -5.95 3.36 11.81
C LEU A 206 -6.21 4.32 12.97
N LYS A 207 -5.12 4.74 13.63
CA LYS A 207 -5.15 5.67 14.76
C LYS A 207 -4.86 7.08 14.24
N PHE A 208 -5.78 7.62 13.44
CA PHE A 208 -5.70 8.99 12.93
C PHE A 208 -5.71 10.02 14.06
#